data_AF-A0A2S2B486-F1
#
_entry.id   AF-A0A2S2B486-F1
#
_cell.length_a   1.000
_cell.length_b   1.000
_cell.length_c   1.000
_cell.angle_alpha   90.00
_cell.angle_beta   90.00
_cell.angle_gamma   90.00
#
_symmetry.space_group_name_H-M   'P 1'
#
loop_
_entity.id
_entity.type
_entity.pdbx_description
1 polymer ?
#
loop_
_entity_poly.entity_id
_entity_poly.type
_entity_poly.pdbx_seq_one_letter_code
_entity_poly.pdbx_strand_id
1 'polypeptide(L)'
;MTWTNNLALICFAILFTQSMYVLGQVTPWSNAELADEFIKNFLASASNSGAFNEDQLADMSAIGDTLRDATDKMARSGKNSKTKLQALNMAFASSMAEIAVLEKGGQNVAKKTSAIKEAMNEAFLQTTGAENKQFVEEIGGLMETFAQVASGGNSGNGQGGY
;
A
#
# COMPACT_ATOMS: atom_id res chain seq x y z
N MET A 1 21.33 -5.23 -19.10
CA MET A 1 19.96 -5.02 -19.60
C MET A 1 19.07 -6.22 -19.28
N THR A 2 18.82 -6.49 -17.99
CA THR A 2 17.91 -7.56 -17.52
C THR A 2 16.90 -7.07 -16.47
N TRP A 3 17.12 -5.86 -15.94
CA TRP A 3 16.34 -5.25 -14.86
C TRP A 3 14.91 -4.86 -15.27
N THR A 4 14.72 -4.33 -16.49
CA THR A 4 13.39 -4.00 -17.03
C THR A 4 12.56 -5.24 -17.34
N ASN A 5 13.18 -6.36 -17.68
CA ASN A 5 12.47 -7.61 -17.94
C ASN A 5 11.87 -8.20 -16.65
N ASN A 6 12.56 -8.10 -15.52
CA ASN A 6 12.04 -8.61 -14.24
C ASN A 6 10.91 -7.73 -13.69
N LEU A 7 11.02 -6.41 -13.79
CA LEU A 7 9.96 -5.49 -13.36
C LEU A 7 8.70 -5.67 -14.23
N ALA A 8 8.87 -5.81 -15.55
CA ALA A 8 7.77 -6.07 -16.47
C ALA A 8 7.12 -7.44 -16.22
N LEU A 9 7.90 -8.49 -15.94
CA LEU A 9 7.38 -9.83 -15.64
C LEU A 9 6.60 -9.87 -14.32
N ILE A 10 6.99 -9.10 -13.31
CA ILE A 10 6.27 -9.02 -12.02
C ILE A 10 4.97 -8.23 -12.19
N CYS A 11 5.00 -7.09 -12.88
CA CYS A 11 3.77 -6.37 -13.27
C CYS A 11 2.84 -7.28 -14.09
N PHE A 12 3.39 -8.12 -14.98
CA PHE A 12 2.60 -9.05 -15.79
C PHE A 12 2.04 -10.24 -15.01
N ALA A 13 2.77 -10.78 -14.02
CA ALA A 13 2.29 -11.85 -13.15
C ALA A 13 1.14 -11.37 -12.22
N ILE A 14 1.19 -10.11 -11.78
CA ILE A 14 0.14 -9.46 -10.97
C ILE A 14 -1.13 -9.20 -11.81
N LEU A 15 -0.98 -8.92 -13.12
CA LEU A 15 -2.12 -8.64 -14.01
C LEU A 15 -3.00 -9.87 -14.31
N PHE A 16 -2.49 -11.10 -14.19
CA PHE A 16 -3.24 -12.30 -14.58
C PHE A 16 -4.06 -12.94 -13.45
N THR A 17 -3.63 -12.86 -12.19
CA THR A 17 -4.31 -13.54 -11.08
C THR A 17 -5.52 -12.78 -10.51
N GLN A 18 -5.62 -11.47 -10.75
CA GLN A 18 -6.74 -10.66 -10.23
C GLN A 18 -7.99 -10.67 -11.11
N SER A 19 -8.00 -11.44 -12.21
CA SER A 19 -9.16 -11.55 -13.11
C SER A 19 -10.35 -12.35 -12.52
N MET A 20 -10.23 -12.85 -11.29
CA MET A 20 -11.22 -13.74 -10.66
C MET A 20 -11.78 -13.23 -9.31
N TYR A 21 -11.93 -11.92 -9.11
CA TYR A 21 -12.77 -11.40 -8.02
C TYR A 21 -14.16 -11.01 -8.52
N VAL A 22 -15.00 -12.04 -8.53
CA VAL A 22 -16.47 -12.09 -8.40
C VAL A 22 -17.20 -10.74 -8.50
N LEU A 23 -18.00 -10.65 -9.56
CA LEU A 23 -19.13 -9.73 -9.71
C LEU A 23 -20.03 -9.77 -8.46
N GLY A 24 -19.95 -8.76 -7.57
CA GLY A 24 -20.97 -8.56 -6.53
C GLY A 24 -20.51 -7.99 -5.18
N GLN A 25 -19.21 -7.95 -4.84
CA GLN A 25 -18.77 -7.38 -3.57
C GLN A 25 -18.49 -5.87 -3.65
N VAL A 26 -18.93 -5.14 -2.61
CA VAL A 26 -18.55 -3.74 -2.38
C VAL A 26 -17.07 -3.73 -2.01
N THR A 27 -16.27 -3.01 -2.77
CA THR A 27 -14.85 -2.76 -2.50
C THR A 27 -14.66 -1.31 -2.06
N PRO A 28 -13.60 -0.95 -1.31
CA PRO A 28 -13.35 0.44 -0.95
C PRO A 28 -13.27 1.36 -2.18
N TRP A 29 -12.82 0.85 -3.31
CA TRP A 29 -12.72 1.56 -4.59
C TRP A 29 -13.97 1.46 -5.48
N SER A 30 -15.12 1.08 -4.92
CA SER A 30 -16.39 1.08 -5.66
C SER A 30 -16.87 2.49 -5.99
N ASN A 31 -16.57 3.46 -5.13
CA ASN A 31 -16.87 4.88 -5.34
C ASN A 31 -15.86 5.75 -4.57
N ALA A 32 -15.94 7.07 -4.77
CA ALA A 32 -15.01 8.01 -4.16
C ALA A 32 -15.16 8.13 -2.63
N GLU A 33 -16.39 8.01 -2.13
CA GLU A 33 -16.70 8.11 -0.69
C GLU A 33 -16.08 6.97 0.11
N LEU A 34 -16.24 5.73 -0.37
CA LEU A 34 -15.64 4.55 0.25
C LEU A 34 -14.11 4.57 0.16
N ALA A 35 -13.54 5.15 -0.90
CA ALA A 35 -12.09 5.27 -1.04
C ALA A 35 -11.52 6.33 -0.08
N ASP A 36 -12.21 7.46 0.07
CA ASP A 36 -11.86 8.49 1.06
C ASP A 36 -11.94 7.96 2.49
N GLU A 37 -13.02 7.23 2.81
CA GLU A 37 -13.22 6.61 4.10
C GLU A 37 -12.16 5.55 4.42
N PHE A 38 -11.78 4.74 3.42
CA PHE A 38 -10.69 3.77 3.57
C PHE A 38 -9.37 4.42 3.94
N ILE A 39 -8.97 5.49 3.22
CA ILE A 39 -7.72 6.21 3.50
C ILE A 39 -7.76 6.82 4.90
N LYS A 40 -8.88 7.43 5.31
CA LYS A 40 -9.05 8.00 6.66
C LYS A 40 -8.90 6.94 7.75
N ASN A 41 -9.61 5.83 7.61
CA ASN A 41 -9.59 4.75 8.61
C ASN A 41 -8.22 4.11 8.71
N PHE A 42 -7.55 3.91 7.57
CA PHE A 42 -6.18 3.43 7.53
C PHE A 42 -5.23 4.38 8.29
N LEU A 43 -5.26 5.67 7.98
CA LEU A 43 -4.34 6.65 8.59
C LEU A 43 -4.58 6.79 10.09
N ALA A 44 -5.85 6.77 10.52
CA ALA A 44 -6.21 6.79 11.94
C ALA A 44 -5.65 5.57 12.68
N SER A 45 -5.82 4.37 12.10
CA SER A 45 -5.28 3.13 12.66
C SER A 45 -3.76 3.13 12.70
N ALA A 46 -3.10 3.53 11.61
CA ALA A 46 -1.65 3.64 11.53
C ALA A 46 -1.09 4.62 12.59
N SER A 47 -1.73 5.77 12.76
CA SER A 47 -1.37 6.76 13.80
C SER A 47 -1.52 6.20 15.22
N ASN A 48 -2.58 5.46 15.50
CA ASN A 48 -2.84 4.87 16.81
C ASN A 48 -1.97 3.64 17.13
N SER A 49 -1.34 3.02 16.13
CA SER A 49 -0.53 1.81 16.31
C SER A 49 0.74 2.01 17.15
N GLY A 50 1.25 3.25 17.23
CA GLY A 50 2.55 3.55 17.87
C GLY A 50 3.76 2.94 17.16
N ALA A 51 3.60 2.40 15.95
CA ALA A 51 4.66 1.77 15.17
C ALA A 51 5.50 2.78 14.35
N PHE A 52 4.92 3.93 14.04
CA PHE A 52 5.51 4.96 13.18
C PHE A 52 5.87 6.21 13.99
N ASN A 53 6.91 6.94 13.56
CA ASN A 53 7.24 8.25 14.13
C ASN A 53 6.43 9.38 13.46
N GLU A 54 6.59 10.60 13.96
CA GLU A 54 5.85 11.77 13.46
C GLU A 54 6.11 12.06 11.98
N ASP A 55 7.37 11.97 11.54
CA ASP A 55 7.75 12.20 10.14
C ASP A 55 7.07 11.20 9.20
N GLN A 56 7.14 9.90 9.52
CA GLN A 56 6.49 8.85 8.72
C GLN A 56 4.97 9.05 8.68
N LEU A 57 4.34 9.42 9.80
CA LEU A 57 2.90 9.69 9.83
C LEU A 57 2.54 10.93 9.02
N ALA A 58 3.38 11.97 9.02
CA ALA A 58 3.19 13.15 8.21
C ALA A 58 3.28 12.82 6.71
N ASP A 59 4.26 12.02 6.30
CA ASP A 59 4.44 11.60 4.91
C ASP A 59 3.29 10.68 4.46
N MET A 60 2.86 9.74 5.31
CA MET A 60 1.67 8.93 5.05
C MET A 60 0.41 9.79 4.87
N SER A 61 0.22 10.80 5.73
CA SER A 61 -0.91 11.73 5.63
C SER A 61 -0.86 12.57 4.36
N ALA A 62 0.30 13.10 3.99
CA ALA A 62 0.46 13.93 2.80
C ALA A 62 0.13 13.15 1.51
N ILE A 63 0.57 11.90 1.42
CA ILE A 63 0.20 11.01 0.30
C ILE A 63 -1.29 10.67 0.36
N GLY A 64 -1.81 10.35 1.56
CA GLY A 64 -3.24 10.11 1.76
C GLY A 64 -4.11 11.25 1.25
N ASP A 65 -3.79 12.49 1.63
CA ASP A 65 -4.49 13.69 1.19
C ASP A 65 -4.37 13.90 -0.32
N THR A 66 -3.19 13.67 -0.90
CA THR A 66 -2.99 13.75 -2.36
C THR A 66 -3.90 12.77 -3.12
N LEU A 67 -4.06 11.54 -2.61
CA LEU A 67 -4.90 10.52 -3.23
C LEU A 67 -6.39 10.76 -3.01
N ARG A 68 -6.76 11.34 -1.86
CA ARG A 68 -8.12 11.80 -1.57
C ARG A 68 -8.51 12.95 -2.52
N ASP A 69 -7.64 13.94 -2.69
CA ASP A 69 -7.84 15.03 -3.65
C ASP A 69 -7.96 14.52 -5.10
N ALA A 70 -7.14 13.54 -5.48
CA ALA A 70 -7.23 12.90 -6.79
C ALA A 70 -8.57 12.16 -6.97
N THR A 71 -9.02 11.46 -5.93
CA THR A 71 -10.31 10.74 -5.90
C THR A 71 -11.48 11.70 -6.03
N ASP A 72 -11.48 12.79 -5.26
CA ASP A 72 -12.48 13.86 -5.32
C ASP A 72 -12.53 14.54 -6.69
N LYS A 73 -11.36 14.86 -7.25
CA LYS A 73 -11.26 15.45 -8.59
C LYS A 73 -11.81 14.51 -9.67
N MET A 74 -11.55 13.21 -9.57
CA MET A 74 -12.12 12.23 -10.49
C MET A 74 -13.62 12.09 -10.34
N ALA A 75 -14.15 12.14 -9.11
CA ALA A 75 -15.58 12.12 -8.85
C ALA A 75 -16.28 13.34 -9.48
N ARG A 76 -15.76 14.54 -9.23
CA ARG A 76 -16.33 15.80 -9.77
C ARG A 76 -16.25 15.89 -11.28
N SER A 77 -15.24 15.28 -11.90
CA SER A 77 -15.08 15.27 -13.37
C SER A 77 -15.80 14.12 -14.06
N GLY A 78 -16.54 13.28 -13.33
CA GLY A 78 -17.21 12.09 -13.89
C GLY A 78 -16.24 11.04 -14.43
N LYS A 79 -14.97 11.09 -14.00
CA LYS A 79 -13.88 10.21 -14.45
C LYS A 79 -13.54 9.12 -13.44
N ASN A 80 -14.39 8.89 -12.44
CA ASN A 80 -14.24 7.90 -11.36
C ASN A 80 -14.67 6.48 -11.80
N SER A 81 -13.86 5.80 -12.61
CA SER A 81 -14.08 4.39 -12.88
C SER A 81 -13.51 3.51 -11.76
N LYS A 82 -14.13 2.35 -11.51
CA LYS A 82 -13.65 1.35 -10.54
C LYS A 82 -12.17 1.01 -10.74
N THR A 83 -11.74 0.84 -11.98
CA THR A 83 -10.33 0.54 -12.33
C THR A 83 -9.37 1.65 -11.88
N LYS A 84 -9.76 2.93 -11.98
CA LYS A 84 -8.90 4.04 -11.55
C LYS A 84 -8.82 4.13 -10.04
N LEU A 85 -9.94 3.95 -9.34
CA LEU A 85 -9.95 3.92 -7.88
C LEU A 85 -9.17 2.72 -7.34
N GLN A 86 -9.25 1.55 -8.01
CA GLN A 86 -8.44 0.39 -7.68
C GLN A 86 -6.94 0.68 -7.89
N ALA A 87 -6.57 1.32 -9.00
CA ALA A 87 -5.18 1.71 -9.24
C ALA A 87 -4.67 2.70 -8.20
N LEU A 88 -5.49 3.67 -7.78
CA LEU A 88 -5.14 4.57 -6.68
C LEU A 88 -4.97 3.83 -5.35
N ASN A 89 -5.81 2.83 -5.07
CA ASN A 89 -5.64 2.00 -3.88
C ASN A 89 -4.34 1.20 -3.90
N MET A 90 -3.95 0.65 -5.05
CA MET A 90 -2.64 -0.02 -5.20
C MET A 90 -1.48 0.97 -5.01
N ALA A 91 -1.62 2.18 -5.54
CA ALA A 91 -0.63 3.24 -5.37
C ALA A 91 -0.52 3.64 -3.89
N PHE A 92 -1.64 3.84 -3.21
CA PHE A 92 -1.70 4.10 -1.78
C PHE A 92 -0.97 3.03 -0.99
N ALA A 93 -1.39 1.77 -1.14
CA ALA A 93 -0.83 0.65 -0.41
C ALA A 93 0.68 0.47 -0.66
N SER A 94 1.12 0.65 -1.90
CA SER A 94 2.54 0.64 -2.26
C SER A 94 3.31 1.77 -1.59
N SER A 95 2.78 2.99 -1.61
CA SER A 95 3.42 4.15 -0.97
C SER A 95 3.48 3.98 0.56
N MET A 96 2.43 3.45 1.20
CA MET A 96 2.44 3.19 2.64
C MET A 96 3.47 2.10 3.01
N ALA A 97 3.56 1.04 2.20
CA ALA A 97 4.57 -0.01 2.35
C ALA A 97 5.99 0.55 2.19
N GLU A 98 6.20 1.44 1.23
CA GLU A 98 7.49 2.09 0.97
C GLU A 98 7.90 2.98 2.13
N ILE A 99 7.03 3.89 2.58
CA ILE A 99 7.28 4.77 3.75
C ILE A 99 7.59 3.93 5.00
N ALA A 100 6.79 2.89 5.25
CA ALA A 100 6.97 2.04 6.42
C ALA A 100 8.35 1.35 6.46
N VAL A 101 8.91 0.99 5.30
CA VAL A 101 10.14 0.19 5.23
C VAL A 101 11.39 1.04 4.96
N LEU A 102 11.32 2.00 4.04
CA LEU A 102 12.47 2.76 3.57
C LEU A 102 12.74 4.01 4.41
N GLU A 103 11.72 4.61 5.02
CA GLU A 103 11.95 5.75 5.90
C GLU A 103 12.52 5.32 7.24
N LYS A 104 13.51 6.10 7.67
CA LYS A 104 14.25 5.83 8.91
C LYS A 104 13.41 6.24 10.12
N GLY A 105 13.58 5.49 11.21
CA GLY A 105 12.90 5.74 12.48
C GLY A 105 11.75 4.78 12.73
N GLY A 106 10.87 5.13 13.66
CA GLY A 106 9.78 4.26 14.12
C GLY A 106 10.26 2.94 14.74
N GLN A 107 9.36 1.96 14.82
CA GLN A 107 9.69 0.61 15.31
C GLN A 107 10.38 -0.24 14.23
N ASN A 108 10.75 -1.47 14.57
CA ASN A 108 11.32 -2.40 13.59
C ASN A 108 10.33 -2.74 12.46
N VAL A 109 10.86 -3.20 11.33
CA VAL A 109 10.07 -3.52 10.13
C VAL A 109 8.93 -4.50 10.45
N ALA A 110 9.15 -5.53 11.26
CA ALA A 110 8.10 -6.49 11.61
C ALA A 110 6.91 -5.82 12.33
N LYS A 111 7.19 -4.91 13.28
CA LYS A 111 6.14 -4.15 13.98
C LYS A 111 5.41 -3.19 13.06
N LYS A 112 6.12 -2.51 12.17
CA LYS A 112 5.51 -1.66 11.15
C LYS A 112 4.64 -2.47 10.18
N THR A 113 5.11 -3.62 9.72
CA THR A 113 4.32 -4.54 8.86
C THR A 113 3.05 -4.98 9.56
N SER A 114 3.11 -5.37 10.84
CA SER A 114 1.90 -5.71 11.60
C SER A 114 0.92 -4.54 11.68
N ALA A 115 1.41 -3.33 11.94
CA ALA A 115 0.58 -2.13 12.00
C ALA A 115 -0.09 -1.80 10.65
N ILE A 116 0.63 -1.92 9.53
CA ILE A 116 0.05 -1.74 8.19
C ILE A 116 -1.04 -2.79 7.93
N LYS A 117 -0.77 -4.06 8.25
CA LYS A 117 -1.76 -5.14 8.07
C LYS A 117 -3.02 -4.90 8.89
N GLU A 118 -2.87 -4.50 10.15
CA GLU A 118 -3.98 -4.17 11.05
C GLU A 118 -4.78 -2.98 10.52
N ALA A 119 -4.11 -1.89 10.14
CA ALA A 119 -4.73 -0.70 9.57
C ALA A 119 -5.50 -0.99 8.27
N MET A 120 -4.96 -1.87 7.41
CA MET A 120 -5.68 -2.32 6.21
C MET A 120 -6.92 -3.13 6.55
N ASN A 121 -6.81 -4.10 7.46
CA ASN A 121 -7.96 -4.91 7.87
C ASN A 121 -9.07 -4.05 8.45
N GLU A 122 -8.74 -3.10 9.33
CA GLU A 122 -9.70 -2.16 9.90
C GLU A 122 -10.33 -1.28 8.82
N ALA A 123 -9.54 -0.72 7.91
CA ALA A 123 -10.07 0.11 6.83
C ALA A 123 -11.00 -0.69 5.90
N PHE A 124 -10.68 -1.95 5.58
CA PHE A 124 -11.57 -2.83 4.80
C PHE A 124 -12.87 -3.15 5.54
N LEU A 125 -12.79 -3.46 6.83
CA LEU A 125 -13.95 -3.75 7.66
C LEU A 125 -14.89 -2.54 7.76
N GLN A 126 -14.35 -1.35 7.99
CA GLN A 126 -15.16 -0.13 8.13
C GLN A 126 -15.85 0.27 6.82
N THR A 127 -15.20 0.04 5.67
CA THR A 127 -15.73 0.48 4.37
C THR A 127 -16.59 -0.55 3.66
N THR A 128 -16.34 -1.85 3.87
CA THR A 128 -17.03 -2.92 3.13
C THR A 128 -17.75 -3.92 4.01
N GLY A 129 -17.53 -3.86 5.34
CA GLY A 129 -18.03 -4.87 6.28
C GLY A 129 -17.30 -6.20 6.24
N ALA A 130 -16.23 -6.33 5.44
CA ALA A 130 -15.44 -7.55 5.30
C ALA A 130 -13.95 -7.25 5.17
N GLU A 131 -13.10 -8.14 5.67
CA GLU A 131 -11.65 -8.08 5.46
C GLU A 131 -11.28 -8.55 4.05
N ASN A 132 -10.19 -7.99 3.50
CA ASN A 132 -9.55 -8.50 2.30
C ASN A 132 -8.18 -9.11 2.63
N LYS A 133 -8.20 -10.32 3.22
CA LYS A 133 -6.99 -11.01 3.69
C LYS A 133 -5.93 -11.21 2.62
N GLN A 134 -6.35 -11.50 1.39
CA GLN A 134 -5.40 -11.66 0.29
C GLN A 134 -4.65 -10.37 0.00
N PHE A 135 -5.37 -9.27 -0.17
CA PHE A 135 -4.74 -7.97 -0.43
C PHE A 135 -3.77 -7.59 0.70
N VAL A 136 -4.17 -7.81 1.95
CA VAL A 136 -3.35 -7.51 3.13
C VAL A 136 -2.06 -8.34 3.17
N GLU A 137 -2.14 -9.63 2.80
CA GLU A 137 -0.96 -10.48 2.68
C GLU A 137 -0.06 -10.09 1.51
N GLU A 138 -0.63 -9.68 0.37
CA GLU A 138 0.14 -9.16 -0.78
C GLU A 138 0.97 -7.93 -0.39
N ILE A 139 0.39 -6.99 0.37
CA ILE A 139 1.12 -5.81 0.86
C ILE A 139 2.18 -6.19 1.90
N GLY A 140 1.90 -7.16 2.77
CA GLY A 140 2.91 -7.71 3.67
C GLY A 140 4.13 -8.24 2.94
N GLY A 141 3.91 -9.04 1.89
CA GLY A 141 4.99 -9.56 1.04
C GLY A 141 5.75 -8.46 0.28
N LEU A 142 5.07 -7.40 -0.15
CA LEU A 142 5.70 -6.23 -0.76
C LEU A 142 6.65 -5.52 0.23
N MET A 143 6.21 -5.33 1.48
CA MET A 143 7.05 -4.73 2.52
C MET A 143 8.29 -5.57 2.84
N GLU A 144 8.13 -6.90 2.91
CA GLU A 144 9.27 -7.81 3.08
C GLU A 144 10.26 -7.69 1.92
N THR A 145 9.76 -7.56 0.70
CA THR A 145 10.59 -7.35 -0.50
C THR A 145 11.35 -6.02 -0.41
N PHE A 146 10.68 -4.92 -0.04
CA PHE A 146 11.35 -3.63 0.16
C PHE A 146 12.42 -3.71 1.26
N ALA A 147 12.19 -4.48 2.33
CA ALA A 147 13.14 -4.63 3.42
C ALA A 147 14.37 -5.43 2.99
N GLN A 148 14.17 -6.50 2.20
CA GLN A 148 15.25 -7.26 1.59
C GLN A 148 16.07 -6.42 0.61
N VAL A 149 15.41 -5.59 -0.21
CA VAL A 149 16.10 -4.69 -1.14
C VAL A 149 16.88 -3.60 -0.40
N ALA A 150 16.29 -3.00 0.64
CA ALA A 150 16.95 -1.98 1.45
C ALA A 150 18.19 -2.53 2.19
N SER A 151 18.11 -3.76 2.69
CA SER A 151 19.21 -4.43 3.37
C SER A 151 20.28 -4.99 2.41
N GLY A 152 19.88 -5.55 1.27
CA GLY A 152 20.78 -6.09 0.25
C GLY A 152 21.45 -5.03 -0.64
N GLY A 153 20.85 -3.84 -0.75
CA GLY A 153 21.43 -2.68 -1.46
C GLY A 153 22.68 -2.11 -0.80
N ASN A 154 22.98 -2.49 0.45
CA ASN A 154 24.20 -2.09 1.16
C ASN A 154 25.33 -3.14 1.08
N SER A 155 25.13 -4.24 0.34
CA SER A 155 26.14 -5.31 0.13
C SER A 155 26.92 -5.16 -1.18
N GLY A 156 27.04 -3.93 -1.67
CA GLY A 156 27.87 -3.55 -2.82
C GLY A 156 29.20 -2.92 -2.40
N ASN A 157 29.98 -3.58 -1.52
CA ASN A 157 31.44 -3.41 -1.42
C ASN A 157 32.00 -4.27 -0.27
N GLY A 158 32.75 -5.31 -0.61
CA GLY A 158 33.56 -6.01 0.39
C GLY A 158 33.77 -7.50 0.14
N GLN A 159 34.36 -7.88 -0.99
CA GLN A 159 35.25 -9.06 -0.97
C GLN A 159 36.30 -8.97 -2.07
N GLY A 160 37.42 -8.33 -1.73
CA GLY A 160 38.73 -8.65 -2.26
C GLY A 160 39.54 -9.41 -1.20
N GLY A 161 40.42 -10.31 -1.65
CA GLY A 161 41.39 -11.07 -0.85
C GLY A 161 40.82 -12.40 -0.34
N TYR A 162 41.38 -13.58 -0.65
CA TYR A 162 42.72 -13.98 -1.12
C TYR A 162 42.63 -15.02 -2.22
#